data_AF-K4JQ80-F1
#
_entry.id   AF-K4JQ80-F1
#
_cell.length_a   1.000
_cell.length_b   1.000
_cell.length_c   1.000
_cell.angle_alpha   90.00
_cell.angle_beta   90.00
_cell.angle_gamma   90.00
#
_symmetry.space_group_name_H-M   'P 1'
#
loop_
_entity.id
_entity.type
_entity.pdbx_description
1 polymer ?
#
loop_
_entity_poly.entity_id
_entity_poly.type
_entity_poly.pdbx_seq_one_letter_code
_entity_poly.pdbx_strand_id
1 'polypeptide(L)'
;WRSLRYKLTPSFTSGKLKRMFSQIVSCSDDIIEHVATLPKGEAIEVRDLMFKFTINVIGSTAFGLQIDSHKAAEGRNKVFIDMSKRFFRPSTLQFIKFFIRMTYPRLTETLGLRMNDAEMDQSYNSGH
;
A
#
# COMPACT_ATOMS: atom_id res chain seq x y z
N TRP A 1 20.06 4.20 -3.36
CA TRP A 1 19.58 4.85 -2.12
C TRP A 1 19.70 6.38 -2.15
N ARG A 2 20.90 6.97 -2.24
CA ARG A 2 21.10 8.45 -2.18
C ARG A 2 20.22 9.25 -3.16
N SER A 3 20.16 8.82 -4.43
CA SER A 3 19.32 9.45 -5.46
C SER A 3 17.83 9.37 -5.13
N LEU A 4 17.35 8.21 -4.67
CA LEU A 4 15.95 8.02 -4.26
C LEU A 4 15.59 8.93 -3.08
N ARG A 5 16.43 8.97 -2.04
CA ARG A 5 16.24 9.85 -0.89
C ARG A 5 16.17 11.32 -1.30
N TYR A 6 17.05 11.76 -2.21
CA TYR A 6 17.05 13.13 -2.72
C TYR A 6 15.71 13.49 -3.39
N LYS A 7 15.13 12.57 -4.17
CA LYS A 7 13.83 12.77 -4.81
C LYS A 7 12.64 12.77 -3.84
N LEU A 8 12.71 12.00 -2.76
CA LEU A 8 11.62 11.87 -1.79
C LEU A 8 11.62 12.97 -0.72
N THR A 9 12.79 13.48 -0.34
CA THR A 9 12.94 14.47 0.75
C THR A 9 12.01 15.69 0.60
N PRO A 10 11.82 16.28 -0.60
CA PRO A 10 10.92 17.41 -0.79
C PRO A 10 9.45 17.11 -0.46
N SER A 11 9.03 15.85 -0.46
CA SER A 11 7.65 15.44 -0.13
C SER A 11 7.41 15.30 1.38
N PHE A 12 8.46 15.14 2.19
CA PHE A 12 8.38 14.92 3.63
C PHE A 12 8.81 16.15 4.46
N THR A 13 8.57 17.36 3.95
CA THR A 13 8.82 18.59 4.73
C THR A 13 7.73 18.80 5.78
N SER A 14 8.02 19.51 6.88
CA SER A 14 7.05 19.75 7.96
C SER A 14 5.73 20.37 7.47
N GLY A 15 5.79 21.25 6.46
CA GLY A 15 4.60 21.85 5.86
C GLY A 15 3.73 20.84 5.10
N LYS A 16 4.34 19.89 4.39
CA LYS A 16 3.60 18.82 3.70
C LYS A 16 3.09 17.77 4.68
N LEU A 17 3.89 17.40 5.68
CA LEU A 17 3.46 16.50 6.76
C LEU A 17 2.25 17.06 7.51
N LYS A 18 2.21 18.37 7.77
CA LYS A 18 1.04 19.02 8.39
C LYS A 18 -0.23 18.89 7.54
N ARG A 19 -0.11 18.93 6.21
CA ARG A 19 -1.25 18.70 5.29
C ARG A 19 -1.66 17.22 5.26
N MET A 20 -0.70 16.31 5.29
CA MET A 20 -0.99 14.88 5.38
C MET A 20 -1.66 14.52 6.72
N PHE A 21 -1.31 15.22 7.80
CA PHE A 21 -1.86 14.98 9.14
C PHE A 21 -3.38 15.11 9.17
N SER A 22 -3.97 16.12 8.53
CA SER A 22 -5.43 16.23 8.48
C SER A 22 -6.10 15.05 7.76
N GLN A 23 -5.44 14.52 6.72
CA GLN A 23 -5.94 13.32 6.02
C GLN A 23 -5.82 12.07 6.90
N ILE A 24 -4.73 11.94 7.66
CA ILE A 24 -4.52 10.83 8.61
C ILE A 24 -5.60 10.84 9.70
N VAL A 25 -5.94 12.03 10.23
CA VAL A 25 -7.00 12.18 11.23
C VAL A 25 -8.34 11.74 10.64
N SER A 26 -8.70 12.22 9.45
CA SER A 26 -9.92 11.78 8.76
C SER A 26 -9.98 10.25 8.58
N CYS A 27 -8.89 9.62 8.12
CA CYS A 27 -8.84 8.16 8.00
C CYS A 27 -8.95 7.45 9.37
N SER A 28 -8.54 8.09 10.46
CA SER A 28 -8.67 7.56 11.81
C SER A 28 -10.12 7.66 12.31
N ASP A 29 -10.81 8.75 11.99
CA ASP A 29 -12.22 8.89 12.33
C ASP A 29 -13.07 7.83 11.60
N ASP A 30 -12.80 7.58 10.31
CA ASP A 30 -13.47 6.55 9.51
C ASP A 30 -13.32 5.14 10.16
N ILE A 31 -12.13 4.81 10.68
CA ILE A 31 -11.89 3.50 11.27
C ILE A 31 -12.53 3.36 12.65
N ILE A 32 -12.57 4.44 13.42
CA ILE A 32 -13.26 4.49 14.72
C ILE A 32 -14.76 4.29 14.51
N GLU A 33 -15.34 5.00 13.53
CA GLU A 33 -16.75 4.84 13.17
C GLU A 33 -17.05 3.40 12.74
N HIS A 34 -16.21 2.82 11.87
CA HIS A 34 -16.38 1.43 11.44
C HIS A 34 -16.35 0.46 12.62
N VAL A 35 -15.37 0.57 13.52
CA VAL A 35 -15.27 -0.29 14.71
C VAL A 35 -16.49 -0.13 15.62
N ALA A 36 -17.03 1.08 15.74
CA ALA A 36 -18.25 1.34 16.52
C ALA A 36 -19.50 0.66 15.93
N THR A 37 -19.53 0.38 14.61
CA THR A 37 -20.62 -0.37 13.97
C THR A 37 -20.53 -1.89 14.11
N LEU A 38 -19.39 -2.42 14.55
CA LEU A 38 -19.19 -3.86 14.66
C LEU A 38 -19.94 -4.45 15.88
N PRO A 39 -20.41 -5.72 15.80
CA PRO A 39 -21.04 -6.38 16.93
C PRO A 39 -20.11 -6.47 18.15
N LYS A 40 -20.64 -6.14 19.32
CA LYS A 40 -19.88 -6.26 20.58
C LYS A 40 -19.61 -7.73 20.88
N GLY A 41 -18.34 -8.05 21.17
CA GLY A 41 -17.91 -9.39 21.54
C GLY A 41 -17.38 -10.24 20.38
N GLU A 42 -17.41 -9.74 19.14
CA GLU A 42 -16.75 -10.39 18.02
C GLU A 42 -15.25 -10.11 17.98
N ALA A 43 -14.47 -11.12 17.58
CA ALA A 43 -13.04 -10.96 17.37
C ALA A 43 -12.79 -10.15 16.09
N ILE A 44 -12.03 -9.06 16.22
CA ILE A 44 -11.65 -8.22 15.08
C ILE A 44 -10.26 -8.64 14.58
N GLU A 45 -10.10 -8.89 13.28
CA GLU A 45 -8.78 -9.07 12.68
C GLU A 45 -8.05 -7.71 12.59
N VAL A 46 -7.37 -7.33 13.68
CA VAL A 46 -6.64 -6.05 13.78
C VAL A 46 -5.64 -5.85 12.64
N ARG A 47 -5.07 -6.95 12.13
CA ARG A 47 -4.14 -6.90 11.00
C ARG A 47 -4.79 -6.38 9.71
N ASP A 48 -5.96 -6.90 9.33
CA ASP A 48 -6.68 -6.43 8.14
C ASP A 48 -7.24 -5.02 8.37
N LEU A 49 -7.66 -4.70 9.59
CA LEU A 49 -8.10 -3.36 9.99
C LEU A 49 -6.98 -2.31 9.80
N MET A 50 -5.81 -2.56 10.37
CA MET A 50 -4.65 -1.66 10.25
C MET A 50 -4.08 -1.63 8.82
N PHE A 51 -4.20 -2.73 8.08
CA PHE A 51 -3.87 -2.75 6.66
C PHE A 51 -4.76 -1.78 5.88
N LYS A 52 -6.09 -1.88 6.03
CA LYS A 52 -7.06 -0.96 5.40
C LYS A 52 -6.80 0.50 5.78
N PHE A 53 -6.56 0.78 7.06
CA PHE A 53 -6.15 2.11 7.53
C PHE A 53 -4.94 2.65 6.78
N THR A 54 -3.86 1.87 6.72
CA THR A 54 -2.59 2.27 6.11
C THR A 54 -2.77 2.55 4.62
N ILE A 55 -3.52 1.70 3.92
CA ILE A 55 -3.82 1.87 2.49
C ILE A 55 -4.69 3.11 2.25
N ASN A 56 -5.66 3.39 3.12
CA ASN A 56 -6.48 4.60 3.02
C ASN A 56 -5.63 5.87 3.23
N VAL A 57 -4.75 5.88 4.25
CA VAL A 57 -3.79 6.98 4.47
C VAL A 57 -2.90 7.21 3.25
N ILE A 58 -2.32 6.15 2.67
CA ILE A 58 -1.47 6.25 1.48
C ILE A 58 -2.31 6.74 0.27
N GLY A 59 -3.49 6.17 0.05
CA GLY A 59 -4.41 6.54 -1.01
C GLY A 59 -4.77 8.03 -0.96
N SER A 60 -5.14 8.50 0.22
CA SER A 60 -5.53 9.90 0.46
C SER A 60 -4.34 10.84 0.33
N THR A 61 -3.21 10.53 0.98
CA THR A 61 -2.06 11.46 1.04
C THR A 61 -1.21 11.49 -0.22
N ALA A 62 -1.00 10.34 -0.88
CA ALA A 62 -0.14 10.24 -2.06
C ALA A 62 -0.91 10.40 -3.38
N PHE A 63 -2.17 9.95 -3.43
CA PHE A 63 -2.95 9.90 -4.66
C PHE A 63 -4.22 10.75 -4.63
N GLY A 64 -4.55 11.38 -3.49
CA GLY A 64 -5.77 12.17 -3.34
C GLY A 64 -7.06 11.33 -3.41
N LEU A 65 -6.96 10.02 -3.22
CA LEU A 65 -8.10 9.11 -3.28
C LEU A 65 -8.80 9.08 -1.91
N GLN A 66 -10.08 9.43 -1.88
CA GLN A 66 -10.93 9.14 -0.74
C GLN A 66 -11.40 7.69 -0.83
N ILE A 67 -10.66 6.81 -0.15
CA ILE A 67 -10.92 5.38 -0.15
C ILE A 67 -11.72 5.07 1.10
N ASP A 68 -13.03 4.99 0.97
CA ASP A 68 -13.87 4.51 2.06
C ASP A 68 -13.71 2.98 2.16
N SER A 69 -12.59 2.51 2.75
CA SER A 69 -12.15 1.10 2.69
C SER A 69 -13.12 0.10 3.33
N HIS A 70 -14.08 0.61 4.10
CA HIS A 70 -15.14 -0.15 4.75
C HIS A 70 -16.40 -0.27 3.88
N LYS A 71 -16.62 0.68 2.95
CA LYS A 71 -17.73 0.71 1.98
C LYS A 71 -17.29 0.45 0.54
N ALA A 72 -16.02 0.08 0.33
CA ALA A 72 -15.44 -0.17 -0.99
C ALA A 72 -16.01 -1.45 -1.63
N ALA A 73 -17.30 -1.41 -1.98
CA ALA A 73 -17.99 -2.48 -2.69
C ALA A 73 -17.62 -2.47 -4.18
N GLU A 74 -17.37 -1.29 -4.79
CA GLU A 74 -17.26 -1.17 -6.25
C GLU A 74 -16.30 -0.06 -6.73
N GLY A 75 -15.78 -0.20 -7.95
CA GLY A 75 -15.00 0.81 -8.67
C GLY A 75 -13.49 0.85 -8.38
N ARG A 76 -12.88 2.02 -8.59
CA ARG A 76 -11.40 2.25 -8.51
C ARG A 76 -10.80 1.94 -7.13
N ASN A 77 -11.59 2.10 -6.07
CA ASN A 77 -11.15 1.85 -4.69
C ASN A 77 -10.89 0.36 -4.44
N LYS A 78 -11.70 -0.54 -5.01
CA LYS A 78 -11.51 -2.00 -4.90
C LYS A 78 -10.21 -2.45 -5.57
N VAL A 79 -9.96 -1.95 -6.78
CA VAL A 79 -8.73 -2.25 -7.54
C VAL A 79 -7.48 -1.83 -6.76
N PHE A 80 -7.49 -0.63 -6.17
CA PHE A 80 -6.36 -0.15 -5.37
C PHE A 80 -6.14 -0.99 -4.10
N ILE A 81 -7.20 -1.37 -3.40
CA ILE A 81 -7.12 -2.21 -2.20
C ILE A 81 -6.60 -3.61 -2.57
N ASP A 82 -7.13 -4.24 -3.62
CA ASP A 82 -6.70 -5.56 -4.07
C ASP A 82 -5.25 -5.55 -4.54
N MET A 83 -4.86 -4.52 -5.30
CA MET A 83 -3.48 -4.30 -5.71
C MET A 83 -2.56 -4.17 -4.49
N SER A 84 -2.97 -3.38 -3.50
CA SER A 84 -2.23 -3.20 -2.27
C SER A 84 -2.10 -4.52 -1.50
N LYS A 85 -3.17 -5.31 -1.39
CA LYS A 85 -3.15 -6.62 -0.71
C LYS A 85 -2.15 -7.57 -1.37
N ARG A 86 -2.08 -7.56 -2.71
CA ARG A 86 -1.10 -8.34 -3.48
C ARG A 86 0.31 -7.84 -3.24
N PHE A 87 0.53 -6.53 -3.30
CA PHE A 87 1.85 -5.91 -3.09
C PHE A 87 2.41 -6.19 -1.69
N PHE A 88 1.57 -6.07 -0.66
CA PHE A 88 1.96 -6.29 0.73
C PHE A 88 1.83 -7.75 1.17
N ARG A 89 1.50 -8.69 0.26
CA ARG A 89 1.47 -10.11 0.60
C ARG A 89 2.89 -10.56 0.93
N PRO A 90 3.16 -11.06 2.14
CA PRO A 90 4.48 -11.57 2.47
C PRO A 90 4.74 -12.81 1.62
N SER A 91 5.59 -12.67 0.61
CA SER A 91 6.06 -13.77 -0.21
C SER A 91 7.51 -14.04 0.13
N THR A 92 7.75 -15.13 0.86
CA THR A 92 9.10 -15.58 1.25
C THR A 92 9.99 -15.74 0.02
N LEU A 93 9.42 -16.18 -1.11
CA LEU A 93 10.13 -16.30 -2.39
C LEU A 93 10.54 -14.93 -2.95
N GLN A 94 9.68 -13.91 -2.85
CA GLN A 94 10.01 -12.54 -3.27
C GLN A 94 11.06 -11.91 -2.37
N PHE A 95 11.00 -12.19 -1.07
CA PHE A 95 12.03 -11.77 -0.13
C PHE A 95 13.38 -12.42 -0.48
N ILE A 96 13.43 -13.73 -0.71
CA ILE A 96 14.66 -14.43 -1.13
C ILE A 96 15.19 -13.84 -2.45
N LYS A 97 14.34 -13.62 -3.47
CA LYS A 97 14.74 -12.98 -4.73
C LYS A 97 15.31 -11.57 -4.51
N PHE A 98 14.70 -10.78 -3.64
CA PHE A 98 15.16 -9.44 -3.28
C PHE A 98 16.54 -9.48 -2.59
N PHE A 99 16.74 -10.40 -1.65
CA PHE A 99 18.03 -10.60 -0.99
C PHE A 99 19.11 -11.02 -1.98
N ILE A 100 18.83 -11.98 -2.87
CA ILE A 100 19.78 -12.39 -3.91
C ILE A 100 20.17 -11.21 -4.81
N ARG A 101 19.22 -10.36 -5.21
CA ARG A 101 19.54 -9.15 -6.01
C ARG A 101 20.34 -8.12 -5.23
N MET A 102 20.05 -7.95 -3.94
CA MET A 102 20.74 -6.98 -3.09
C MET A 102 22.19 -7.39 -2.83
N THR A 103 22.45 -8.68 -2.64
CA THR A 103 23.80 -9.22 -2.37
C THR A 103 24.58 -9.49 -3.65
N TYR A 104 23.91 -9.94 -4.71
CA TYR A 104 24.52 -10.33 -5.98
C TYR A 104 23.76 -9.80 -7.20
N PRO A 105 23.86 -8.49 -7.49
CA PRO A 105 23.09 -7.86 -8.57
C PRO A 105 23.39 -8.45 -9.96
N ARG A 106 24.64 -8.88 -10.22
CA ARG A 106 25.07 -9.47 -11.51
C ARG A 106 24.46 -10.85 -11.79
N LEU A 107 24.23 -11.66 -10.75
CA LEU A 107 23.61 -13.00 -10.90
C LEU A 107 22.15 -12.89 -11.35
N THR A 108 21.45 -11.85 -10.89
CA THR A 108 20.04 -11.64 -11.25
C THR A 108 19.82 -11.19 -12.69
N GLU A 109 20.79 -10.48 -13.29
CA GLU A 109 20.76 -10.08 -14.70
C GLU A 109 21.02 -11.27 -15.63
N THR A 110 21.91 -12.19 -15.26
CA THR A 110 22.19 -13.40 -16.06
C THR A 110 21.07 -14.44 -16.00
N LEU A 111 20.32 -14.51 -14.90
CA LEU A 111 19.27 -15.52 -14.68
C LEU A 111 17.85 -15.04 -15.04
N GLY A 112 17.69 -13.80 -15.53
CA GLY A 112 16.39 -13.30 -16.00
C GLY A 112 15.28 -13.32 -14.94
N LEU A 113 15.64 -13.24 -13.66
CA LEU A 113 14.68 -13.38 -12.55
C LEU A 113 13.73 -12.17 -12.52
N ARG A 114 12.47 -12.38 -12.94
CA ARG A 114 11.41 -11.38 -12.81
C ARG A 114 10.98 -11.24 -11.34
N MET A 115 10.96 -10.00 -10.86
CA MET A 115 10.59 -9.64 -9.49
C MET A 115 9.08 -9.54 -9.30
N ASN A 116 8.32 -9.18 -10.34
CA ASN A 116 6.86 -9.13 -10.25
C ASN A 116 6.23 -10.44 -10.73
N ASP A 117 5.12 -10.82 -10.11
CA ASP A 117 4.22 -11.82 -10.70
C ASP A 117 3.72 -11.26 -12.04
N ALA A 118 3.75 -12.07 -13.11
CA ALA A 118 3.44 -11.61 -14.48
C ALA A 118 2.07 -10.94 -14.62
N GLU A 119 1.15 -11.18 -13.69
CA GLU A 119 -0.19 -10.59 -13.64
C GLU A 119 -0.20 -9.13 -13.15
N MET A 120 0.77 -8.71 -12.32
CA MET A 120 0.88 -7.30 -11.91
C MET A 120 1.17 -6.41 -13.12
N ASP A 121 2.02 -6.91 -14.02
CA ASP A 121 2.36 -6.22 -15.27
C ASP A 121 1.17 -6.18 -16.25
N GLN A 122 0.30 -7.21 -16.25
CA GLN A 122 -0.93 -7.21 -17.05
C GLN A 122 -1.98 -6.21 -16.55
N SER A 123 -2.18 -6.11 -15.22
CA SER A 123 -3.16 -5.18 -14.64
C SER A 123 -2.83 -3.70 -14.90
N TYR A 124 -1.54 -3.37 -15.00
CA TYR A 124 -1.06 -2.02 -15.36
C TYR A 124 -1.29 -1.72 -16.85
N ASN A 125 -1.08 -2.70 -17.74
CA ASN A 125 -1.27 -2.54 -19.18
C ASN A 125 -2.74 -2.58 -19.63
N SER A 126 -3.65 -3.15 -18.83
CA SER A 126 -5.10 -3.13 -19.13
C SER A 126 -5.81 -1.83 -18.72
N GLY A 127 -5.10 -0.91 -18.07
CA GLY A 127 -5.62 0.39 -17.61
C GLY A 127 -5.17 1.59 -18.46
N HIS A 128 -4.55 1.35 -19.62
CA HIS A 128 -4.19 2.34 -20.63
C HIS A 128 -4.91 2.07 -21.94
#